data_AF-A0A562LG21-F1
#
_entry.id   AF-A0A562LG21-F1
#
_cell.length_a   1.000
_cell.length_b   1.000
_cell.length_c   1.000
_cell.angle_alpha   90.00
_cell.angle_beta   90.00
_cell.angle_gamma   90.00
#
_symmetry.space_group_name_H-M   'P 1'
#
loop_
_entity.id
_entity.type
_entity.pdbx_description
1 polymer ?
#
loop_
_entity_poly.entity_id
_entity_poly.type
_entity_poly.pdbx_seq_one_letter_code
_entity_poly.pdbx_strand_id
1 'polypeptide(L)' 'MTETIAKKVIYACTKCGEAYVALQSRAFVKQAKSFRCRLCDDVVLRWIGDYDFSDWERALTRQHMNAHT' A
#
# COMPACT_ATOMS: atom_id res chain seq x y z
N MET A 1 -14.67 12.53 -20.64
CA MET A 1 -13.70 11.55 -20.12
C MET A 1 -13.41 11.94 -18.68
N THR A 2 -14.06 11.30 -17.71
CA THR A 2 -13.79 11.56 -16.29
C THR A 2 -12.47 10.90 -15.91
N GLU A 3 -11.42 11.70 -15.71
CA GLU A 3 -10.16 11.24 -15.13
C GLU A 3 -10.46 10.62 -13.76
N THR A 4 -10.17 9.33 -13.61
CA THR A 4 -10.14 8.70 -12.29
C THR A 4 -8.95 9.28 -11.54
N ILE A 5 -9.18 10.26 -10.66
CA ILE A 5 -8.12 10.79 -9.79
C ILE A 5 -7.65 9.65 -8.88
N ALA A 6 -6.46 9.14 -9.17
CA ALA A 6 -5.80 8.12 -8.38
C ALA A 6 -4.80 8.77 -7.43
N LYS A 7 -4.79 8.38 -6.15
CA LYS A 7 -3.92 8.95 -5.11
C LYS A 7 -2.97 7.89 -4.59
N LYS A 8 -1.71 8.27 -4.34
CA LYS A 8 -0.76 7.40 -3.63
C LYS A 8 -1.00 7.49 -2.12
N VAL A 9 -1.11 6.35 -1.46
CA VAL A 9 -1.27 6.21 0.00
C VAL A 9 -0.21 5.26 0.54
N ILE A 10 0.17 5.43 1.81
CA ILE A 10 1.21 4.62 2.45
C ILE A 10 0.59 3.82 3.59
N TYR A 11 0.90 2.53 3.64
CA TYR A 11 0.56 1.63 4.75
C TYR A 11 1.81 0.94 5.26
N ALA A 12 1.90 0.76 6.58
CA ALA A 12 2.98 0.00 7.21
C ALA A 12 2.44 -1.34 7.72
N CYS A 13 3.21 -2.41 7.52
CA CYS A 13 2.94 -3.70 8.14
C CYS A 13 3.11 -3.58 9.66
N THR A 14 2.07 -3.89 10.42
CA THR A 14 2.09 -3.80 11.89
C THR A 14 3.00 -4.84 12.54
N LYS A 15 3.34 -5.93 11.83
CA LYS A 15 4.19 -7.01 12.34
C LYS A 15 5.68 -6.79 12.13
N CYS A 16 6.10 -6.36 10.93
CA CYS A 16 7.52 -6.20 10.60
C CYS A 16 7.96 -4.77 10.29
N GLY A 17 7.04 -3.80 10.27
CA GLY A 17 7.33 -2.39 10.00
C GLY A 17 7.54 -2.03 8.52
N GLU A 18 7.52 -3.00 7.61
CA GLU A 18 7.71 -2.75 6.18
C GLU A 18 6.60 -1.84 5.63
N ALA A 19 7.00 -0.75 4.96
CA ALA A 19 6.08 0.21 4.38
C ALA A 19 5.79 -0.09 2.90
N TYR A 20 4.55 0.15 2.50
CA TYR A 20 4.07 -0.01 1.14
C TYR A 20 3.36 1.24 0.65
N VAL A 21 3.59 1.58 -0.61
CA VAL A 21 2.79 2.56 -1.36
C VAL A 21 1.74 1.80 -2.16
N ALA A 22 0.50 2.27 -2.13
CA ALA A 22 -0.58 1.75 -2.97
C ALA A 22 -1.26 2.89 -3.72
N LEU A 23 -1.84 2.56 -4.87
CA LEU A 23 -2.69 3.46 -5.63
C LEU A 23 -4.15 3.31 -5.18
N GLN A 24 -4.70 4.34 -4.56
CA GLN A 24 -6.11 4.43 -4.20
C GLN A 24 -6.91 5.02 -5.37
N SER A 25 -7.93 4.30 -5.83
CA SER A 25 -8.86 4.75 -6.88
C SER A 25 -10.31 4.45 -6.49
N ARG A 26 -11.28 5.13 -7.12
CA ARG A 26 -12.71 4.82 -6.92
C ARG A 26 -13.00 3.41 -7.44
N ALA A 27 -13.63 2.58 -6.61
CA ALA A 27 -14.05 1.24 -7.01
C ALA A 27 -15.34 1.34 -7.85
N PHE A 28 -15.32 0.77 -9.07
CA PHE A 28 -16.53 0.60 -9.88
C PHE A 28 -17.44 -0.49 -9.34
N VAL A 29 -16.86 -1.51 -8.70
CA VAL A 29 -17.57 -2.63 -8.07
C VAL A 29 -17.00 -2.84 -6.67
N LYS A 30 -17.86 -2.90 -5.67
CA LYS A 30 -17.46 -3.16 -4.27
C LYS A 30 -17.05 -4.61 -4.13
N GLN A 31 -15.78 -4.85 -3.82
CA GLN A 31 -15.24 -6.19 -3.58
C GLN A 31 -14.44 -6.19 -2.29
N ALA A 32 -14.60 -7.24 -1.48
CA ALA A 32 -13.75 -7.47 -0.33
C ALA A 32 -12.38 -7.96 -0.82
N LYS A 33 -11.33 -7.23 -0.46
CA LYS A 33 -9.95 -7.54 -0.85
C LYS A 33 -9.01 -7.33 0.33
N SER A 34 -7.80 -7.85 0.20
CA SER A 34 -6.74 -7.65 1.17
C SER A 34 -5.37 -7.64 0.49
N PHE A 35 -4.44 -6.92 1.11
CA PHE A 35 -3.02 -6.97 0.77
C PHE A 35 -2.24 -7.53 1.95
N ARG A 36 -1.36 -8.49 1.66
CA ARG A 36 -0.47 -9.12 2.64
C ARG A 36 0.95 -8.62 2.46
N CYS A 37 1.65 -8.47 3.58
CA CYS A 37 3.04 -8.10 3.61
C CYS A 37 3.87 -9.16 2.88
N ARG A 38 4.67 -8.72 1.92
CA ARG A 38 5.54 -9.62 1.13
C ARG A 38 6.71 -10.20 1.92
N LEU A 39 6.96 -9.74 3.16
CA LEU A 39 8.04 -10.23 4.02
C LEU A 39 7.57 -11.20 5.09
N CYS A 40 6.48 -10.89 5.80
CA CYS A 40 6.03 -11.69 6.95
C CYS A 40 4.62 -12.28 6.79
N ASP A 41 4.03 -12.15 5.60
CA ASP A 41 2.70 -12.61 5.18
C ASP A 41 1.50 -12.10 6.00
N ASP A 42 1.74 -11.16 6.92
CA ASP A 42 0.69 -10.57 7.72
C ASP A 42 -0.15 -9.58 6.92
N VAL A 43 -1.40 -9.38 7.34
CA VAL A 43 -2.32 -8.49 6.64
C VAL A 43 -1.93 -7.04 6.88
N VAL A 44 -1.60 -6.31 5.82
CA VAL A 44 -1.31 -4.88 5.86
C VAL A 44 -2.59 -4.07 5.77
N LEU A 45 -3.49 -4.46 4.87
CA LEU A 45 -4.80 -3.81 4.69
C LEU A 45 -5.85 -4.83 4.28
N ARG A 46 -7.05 -4.71 4.86
CA ARG A 46 -8.30 -5.31 4.36
C ARG A 46 -9.27 -4.20 4.05
N TRP A 47 -9.96 -4.29 2.92
CA TRP A 47 -10.92 -3.28 2.52
C TRP A 47 -12.14 -3.88 1.82
N ILE A 48 -13.25 -3.19 1.98
CA ILE A 48 -14.46 -3.31 1.17
C ILE A 48 -15.09 -1.91 1.17
N GLY A 49 -15.49 -1.40 0.00
CA GLY A 49 -16.11 -0.09 -0.07
C GLY A 49 -15.91 0.63 -1.39
N ASP A 50 -15.96 1.96 -1.32
CA ASP A 50 -15.96 2.85 -2.48
C ASP A 50 -14.57 3.08 -3.11
N TYR A 51 -13.53 2.53 -2.49
CA TYR A 51 -12.15 2.65 -2.96
C TYR A 51 -11.53 1.28 -3.15
N ASP A 52 -10.71 1.16 -4.20
CA ASP A 52 -9.82 0.04 -4.43
C ASP A 52 -8.37 0.49 -4.29
N PHE A 53 -7.51 -0.46 -3.95
CA PHE A 53 -6.09 -0.24 -3.67
C PHE A 53 -5.24 -1.20 -4.50
N SER A 54 -4.54 -0.68 -5.51
CA SER A 54 -3.74 -1.45 -6.46
C SER A 54 -2.27 -1.05 -6.43
N ASP A 55 -1.46 -1.67 -7.30
CA ASP A 55 -0.08 -1.27 -7.59
C ASP A 55 0.80 -1.13 -6.35
N TRP A 56 0.68 -2.12 -5.47
CA TRP A 56 1.40 -2.17 -4.22
C TRP A 56 2.91 -2.30 -4.48
N GLU A 57 3.67 -1.34 -3.96
CA GLU A 57 5.13 -1.31 -4.05
C GLU A 57 5.71 -1.11 -2.66
N ARG A 58 6.89 -1.68 -2.39
CA ARG A 58 7.60 -1.37 -1.14
C ARG A 58 8.00 0.10 -1.20
N ALA A 59 7.70 0.86 -0.15
CA ALA A 59 8.20 2.22 -0.03
C ALA A 59 9.71 2.10 0.17
N LEU A 60 10.51 2.41 -0.85
CA LEU A 60 11.96 2.47 -0.69
C LEU A 60 12.26 3.49 0.39
N THR A 61 12.62 3.02 1.57
CA THR A 61 13.32 3.87 2.53
C THR A 61 14.62 4.26 1.86
N ARG A 62 14.80 5.56 1.56
CA ARG A 62 16.14 6.13 1.50
C ARG A 62 16.75 5.83 2.86
N GLN A 63 17.45 4.72 2.97
CA GLN A 63 18.39 4.52 4.05
C GLN A 63 19.40 5.63 3.86
N HIS A 64 19.33 6.66 4.71
CA HIS A 64 20.53 7.41 5.03
C HIS A 64 21.49 6.36 5.59
N MET A 65 22.30 5.78 4.72
CA MET A 65 23.56 5.17 5.12
C MET A 65 24.37 6.32 5.71
N ASN A 66 24.23 6.54 7.01
CA ASN A 66 25.29 7.18 7.76
C ASN A 66 26.45 6.19 7.68
N ALA A 67 27.33 6.39 6.69
CA ALA A 67 28.64 5.81 6.67
C ALA A 67 29.38 6.38 7.89
N HIS A 68 29.21 5.72 9.03
CA HIS A 68 30.11 5.88 10.17
C HIS A 68 31.27 4.92 9.95
N THR A 69 32.39 5.47 9.47
CA THR A 69 33.70 5.58 10.14
C THR A 69 34.78 5.68 9.07
#